data_AF-A0A524ICJ9-F1
#
_entry.id   AF-A0A524ICJ9-F1
#
_cell.length_a   1.000
_cell.length_b   1.000
_cell.length_c   1.000
_cell.angle_alpha   90.00
_cell.angle_beta   90.00
_cell.angle_gamma   90.00
#
_symmetry.space_group_name_H-M   'P 1'
#
loop_
_entity.id
_entity.type
_entity.pdbx_description
1 polymer ?
#
loop_
_entity_poly.entity_id
_entity_poly.type
_entity_poly.pdbx_seq_one_letter_code
_entity_poly.pdbx_strand_id
1 'polypeptide(L)'
;MGSALGVPSEWDGSSVLSSLPSLDSLTVKYVQASDLSQELEAETPHTLAVIGYGSGKSLSVLRKSLNLEVNLPPLTQPPFVEVWESSAPVLCDQVPGIRLAFTDEFVFGCFEAIEHTGNAFEDLSRVAYERIFEYCTRSGFSHLLRIWNYFPDIHAEQYGLERYQRFCIGRHQAFSTSHKEFASILPAASAVGTQGGPFQVLFLAGKQPGRPLENPRQISAYKYPPIYGPKSPSFSRATLH
;
A
#
# COMPACT_ATOMS: atom_id res chain seq x y z
N MET A 1 -8.70 36.86 62.79
CA MET A 1 -9.06 36.70 61.37
C MET A 1 -7.85 36.07 60.71
N GLY A 2 -7.77 34.74 60.54
CA GLY A 2 -8.33 34.00 59.41
C GLY A 2 -7.55 34.36 58.14
N SER A 3 -6.80 33.50 57.46
CA SER A 3 -6.92 32.06 57.24
C SER A 3 -5.59 31.43 56.83
N ALA A 4 -5.42 30.16 57.18
CA ALA A 4 -4.46 29.21 56.61
C ALA A 4 -4.75 28.93 55.11
N LEU A 5 -3.76 28.30 54.47
CA LEU A 5 -3.76 27.44 53.25
C LEU A 5 -2.39 27.72 52.59
N GLY A 6 -1.33 26.94 52.80
CA GLY A 6 -1.22 25.51 52.56
C GLY A 6 -0.19 25.35 51.44
N VAL A 7 1.05 25.04 51.80
CA VAL A 7 2.14 24.77 50.84
C VAL A 7 1.91 23.38 50.25
N PRO A 8 1.85 23.21 48.92
CA PRO A 8 1.95 21.89 48.33
C PRO A 8 3.41 21.45 48.24
N SER A 9 3.59 20.24 48.73
CA SER A 9 4.76 19.40 48.81
C SER A 9 5.32 18.97 47.44
N GLU A 10 6.62 18.65 47.47
CA GLU A 10 7.25 17.59 46.67
C GLU A 10 7.09 17.69 45.14
N TRP A 11 8.02 18.43 44.54
CA TRP A 11 8.48 18.10 43.19
C TRP A 11 9.48 16.95 43.32
N ASP A 12 8.97 15.72 43.32
CA ASP A 12 9.82 14.55 43.08
C ASP A 12 10.20 14.53 41.59
N GLY A 13 11.50 14.44 41.34
CA GLY A 13 12.08 14.36 40.01
C GLY A 13 12.11 12.94 39.48
N SER A 14 11.00 12.20 39.52
CA SER A 14 10.99 10.81 39.09
C SER A 14 9.64 10.29 38.58
N SER A 15 9.16 10.80 37.44
CA SER A 15 8.63 9.93 36.35
C SER A 15 8.02 10.78 35.22
N VAL A 16 8.87 11.26 34.32
CA VAL A 16 8.48 11.28 32.91
C VAL A 16 9.58 10.54 32.17
N LEU A 17 9.62 9.22 32.37
CA LEU A 17 10.04 8.38 31.27
C LEU A 17 8.95 8.59 30.22
N SER A 18 9.17 9.59 29.36
CA SER A 18 8.56 9.60 28.05
C SER A 18 8.88 8.23 27.47
N SER A 19 7.92 7.32 27.48
CA SER A 19 7.98 6.15 26.64
C SER A 19 8.28 6.71 25.27
N LEU A 20 9.49 6.44 24.75
CA LEU A 20 9.74 6.60 23.33
C LEU A 20 8.52 5.95 22.66
N PRO A 21 7.79 6.64 21.78
CA PRO A 21 6.70 5.99 21.06
C PRO A 21 7.28 4.70 20.53
N SER A 22 6.70 3.56 20.92
CA SER A 22 7.15 2.29 20.37
C SER A 22 7.03 2.47 18.87
N LEU A 23 8.17 2.50 18.17
CA LEU A 23 8.19 2.63 16.73
C LEU A 23 7.33 1.48 16.22
N ASP A 24 6.16 1.83 15.69
CA ASP A 24 5.30 0.83 15.09
C ASP A 24 6.12 0.17 13.97
N SER A 25 6.35 -1.12 14.09
CA SER A 25 7.14 -1.88 13.14
C SER A 25 6.23 -2.79 12.35
N LEU A 26 6.44 -2.81 11.04
CA LEU A 26 5.76 -3.74 10.15
C LEU A 26 6.65 -4.94 9.86
N THR A 27 6.06 -6.13 9.92
CA THR A 27 6.68 -7.38 9.48
C THR A 27 5.86 -7.99 8.35
N VAL A 28 6.54 -8.76 7.50
CA VAL A 28 5.90 -9.57 6.48
C VAL A 28 6.39 -11.00 6.61
N LYS A 29 5.46 -11.96 6.62
CA LYS A 29 5.74 -13.39 6.61
C LYS A 29 4.97 -14.10 5.51
N TYR A 30 5.54 -15.17 5.01
CA TYR A 30 4.89 -16.06 4.05
C TYR A 30 4.46 -17.33 4.79
N VAL A 31 3.16 -17.56 4.86
CA VAL A 31 2.56 -18.70 5.58
C VAL A 31 1.96 -19.66 4.56
N GLN A 32 2.04 -20.97 4.77
CA GLN A 32 1.33 -21.90 3.91
C GLN A 32 -0.18 -21.68 4.06
N ALA A 33 -0.92 -21.68 2.96
CA ALA A 33 -2.35 -21.37 3.00
C ALA A 33 -3.15 -22.33 3.91
N SER A 34 -2.67 -23.57 4.10
CA SER A 34 -3.26 -24.55 5.02
C SER A 34 -3.17 -24.14 6.50
N ASP A 35 -2.15 -23.37 6.86
CA ASP A 35 -1.80 -23.04 8.24
C ASP A 35 -2.32 -21.67 8.65
N LEU A 36 -2.86 -20.91 7.69
CA LEU A 36 -3.29 -19.53 7.85
C LEU A 36 -4.26 -19.34 9.03
N SER A 37 -5.28 -20.20 9.15
CA SER A 37 -6.28 -20.09 10.23
C SER A 37 -5.64 -20.17 11.62
N GLN A 38 -4.68 -21.06 11.81
CA GLN A 38 -3.98 -21.24 13.08
C GLN A 38 -3.11 -20.02 13.41
N GLU A 39 -2.42 -19.48 12.42
CA GLU A 39 -1.55 -18.31 12.59
C GLU A 39 -2.35 -17.08 13.03
N LEU A 40 -3.53 -16.88 12.45
CA LEU A 40 -4.32 -15.68 12.69
C LEU A 40 -5.09 -15.72 14.00
N GLU A 41 -5.51 -16.90 14.47
CA GLU A 41 -6.13 -17.03 15.80
C GLU A 41 -5.23 -16.52 16.93
N ALA A 42 -3.91 -16.55 16.73
CA ALA A 42 -2.92 -16.04 17.68
C ALA A 42 -2.73 -14.51 17.61
N GLU A 43 -2.90 -13.88 16.43
CA GLU A 43 -2.46 -12.50 16.16
C GLU A 43 -3.51 -11.57 15.52
N THR A 44 -4.81 -11.93 15.56
CA THR A 44 -5.87 -11.15 14.87
C THR A 44 -5.89 -9.62 15.06
N PRO A 45 -5.60 -9.00 16.23
CA PRO A 45 -5.66 -7.55 16.35
C PRO A 45 -4.47 -6.83 15.70
N HIS A 46 -3.44 -7.55 15.28
CA HIS A 46 -2.17 -7.02 14.75
C HIS A 46 -1.99 -7.28 13.25
N THR A 47 -2.88 -8.06 12.63
CA THR A 47 -2.82 -8.36 11.19
C THR A 47 -3.30 -7.18 10.36
N LEU A 48 -2.38 -6.55 9.63
CA LEU A 48 -2.66 -5.42 8.74
C LEU A 48 -3.29 -5.87 7.44
N ALA A 49 -2.64 -6.81 6.74
CA ALA A 49 -3.15 -7.34 5.48
C ALA A 49 -2.81 -8.83 5.31
N VAL A 50 -3.70 -9.55 4.64
CA VAL A 50 -3.46 -10.93 4.18
C VAL A 50 -3.67 -10.95 2.68
N ILE A 51 -2.63 -11.29 1.93
CA ILE A 51 -2.63 -11.28 0.46
C ILE A 51 -2.49 -12.71 -0.04
N GLY A 52 -3.55 -13.18 -0.68
CA GLY A 52 -3.64 -14.45 -1.36
C GLY A 52 -3.28 -14.27 -2.82
N TYR A 53 -2.47 -15.19 -3.34
CA TYR A 53 -2.09 -15.24 -4.73
C TYR A 53 -2.77 -16.49 -5.34
N GLY A 54 -3.82 -16.31 -6.15
CA GLY A 54 -4.65 -17.42 -6.61
C GLY A 54 -6.01 -17.02 -7.18
N SER A 55 -6.82 -18.00 -7.55
CA SER A 55 -8.12 -17.79 -8.23
C SER A 55 -9.29 -17.44 -7.29
N GLY A 56 -9.00 -16.86 -6.12
CA GLY A 56 -10.01 -16.24 -5.24
C GLY A 56 -10.88 -17.21 -4.43
N LYS A 57 -10.35 -18.37 -4.02
CA LYS A 57 -11.13 -19.38 -3.28
C LYS A 57 -10.98 -19.39 -1.76
N SER A 58 -10.11 -18.60 -1.11
CA SER A 58 -9.89 -18.83 0.33
C SER A 58 -9.18 -17.71 1.09
N LEU A 59 -9.83 -16.56 1.24
CA LEU A 59 -9.49 -15.60 2.30
C LEU A 59 -10.70 -15.04 3.06
N SER A 60 -11.90 -15.58 2.86
CA SER A 60 -13.14 -15.11 3.50
C SER A 60 -13.24 -15.39 5.01
N VAL A 61 -12.14 -15.71 5.68
CA VAL A 61 -12.12 -16.26 7.04
C VAL A 61 -11.98 -15.17 8.12
N LEU A 62 -11.58 -13.93 7.77
CA LEU A 62 -11.23 -12.93 8.77
C LEU A 62 -11.98 -11.61 8.59
N ARG A 63 -12.82 -11.27 9.56
CA ARG A 63 -13.56 -10.00 9.56
C ARG A 63 -12.77 -8.80 10.08
N LYS A 64 -11.55 -9.00 10.60
CA LYS A 64 -10.78 -7.97 11.33
C LYS A 64 -9.47 -7.53 10.66
N SER A 65 -9.21 -7.99 9.43
CA SER A 65 -8.01 -7.61 8.67
C SER A 65 -8.35 -7.30 7.21
N LEU A 66 -7.42 -6.65 6.50
CA LEU A 66 -7.55 -6.40 5.06
C LEU A 66 -7.19 -7.67 4.27
N ASN A 67 -8.20 -8.41 3.84
CA ASN A 67 -8.03 -9.66 3.08
C ASN A 67 -8.12 -9.39 1.57
N LEU A 68 -7.04 -9.66 0.85
CA LEU A 68 -6.84 -9.30 -0.55
C LEU A 68 -6.53 -10.55 -1.37
N GLU A 69 -7.19 -10.69 -2.52
CA GLU A 69 -6.95 -11.77 -3.45
C GLU A 69 -6.42 -11.16 -4.76
N VAL A 70 -5.26 -11.63 -5.18
CA VAL A 70 -4.64 -11.25 -6.46
C VAL A 70 -4.65 -12.49 -7.35
N ASN A 71 -5.22 -12.37 -8.56
CA ASN A 71 -5.33 -13.48 -9.51
C ASN A 71 -3.98 -13.81 -10.18
N LEU A 72 -3.05 -14.28 -9.37
CA LEU A 72 -1.68 -14.62 -9.71
C LEU A 72 -1.34 -15.98 -9.09
N PRO A 73 -1.90 -17.09 -9.60
CA PRO A 73 -1.74 -18.39 -8.96
C PRO A 73 -0.26 -18.81 -8.91
N PRO A 74 0.25 -19.25 -7.73
CA PRO A 74 1.63 -19.64 -7.56
C PRO A 74 1.95 -20.91 -8.35
N LEU A 75 3.16 -20.95 -8.88
CA LEU A 75 3.68 -22.14 -9.57
C LEU A 75 4.09 -23.25 -8.59
N THR A 76 4.37 -22.90 -7.34
CA THR A 76 4.82 -23.81 -6.29
C THR A 76 3.66 -24.28 -5.42
N GLN A 77 3.73 -25.52 -4.96
CA GLN A 77 2.78 -26.13 -4.03
C GLN A 77 3.51 -26.61 -2.75
N PRO A 78 2.89 -26.48 -1.56
CA PRO A 78 1.60 -25.82 -1.30
C PRO A 78 1.69 -24.28 -1.50
N PRO A 79 0.56 -23.59 -1.75
CA PRO A 79 0.58 -22.15 -1.97
C PRO A 79 0.88 -21.41 -0.66
N PHE A 80 1.59 -20.28 -0.79
CA PHE A 80 1.83 -19.37 0.32
C PHE A 80 0.93 -18.14 0.23
N VAL A 81 0.59 -17.59 1.39
CA VAL A 81 -0.07 -16.31 1.56
C VAL A 81 0.89 -15.33 2.21
N GLU A 82 0.82 -14.07 1.82
CA GLU A 82 1.64 -13.00 2.39
C GLU A 82 0.86 -12.31 3.50
N VAL A 83 1.39 -12.33 4.72
CA VAL A 83 0.76 -11.75 5.90
C VAL A 83 1.60 -10.58 6.37
N TRP A 84 0.97 -9.40 6.42
CA TRP A 84 1.54 -8.17 6.97
C TRP A 84 1.02 -7.94 8.37
N GLU A 85 1.93 -7.70 9.30
CA GLU A 85 1.63 -7.51 10.72
C GLU A 85 2.22 -6.21 11.22
N SER A 86 1.57 -5.65 12.23
CA SER A 86 2.01 -4.47 12.95
C SER A 86 2.18 -4.79 14.42
N SER A 87 3.18 -4.19 15.05
CA SER A 87 3.31 -4.21 16.52
C SER A 87 2.17 -3.48 17.25
N ALA A 88 1.47 -2.59 16.57
CA ALA A 88 0.32 -1.85 17.07
C ALA A 88 -1.02 -2.53 16.69
N PRO A 89 -2.11 -2.26 17.43
CA PRO A 89 -3.43 -2.71 17.02
C PRO A 89 -3.87 -2.11 15.70
N VAL A 90 -4.50 -2.93 14.86
CA VAL A 90 -4.97 -2.58 13.53
C VAL A 90 -6.48 -2.30 13.55
N LEU A 91 -6.88 -1.23 12.88
CA LEU A 91 -8.26 -0.91 12.55
C LEU A 91 -8.50 -1.13 11.05
N CYS A 92 -9.72 -1.50 10.67
CA CYS A 92 -10.13 -1.64 9.28
C CYS A 92 -11.22 -0.62 8.92
N ASP A 93 -11.18 -0.11 7.70
CA ASP A 93 -12.19 0.82 7.18
C ASP A 93 -12.30 0.68 5.64
N GLN A 94 -13.24 1.42 5.04
CA GLN A 94 -13.37 1.54 3.60
C GLN A 94 -13.85 2.93 3.21
N VAL A 95 -13.28 3.44 2.13
CA VAL A 95 -13.76 4.63 1.41
C VAL A 95 -14.15 4.21 -0.01
N PRO A 96 -14.87 5.03 -0.79
CA PRO A 96 -15.33 4.64 -2.13
C PRO A 96 -14.22 4.10 -3.05
N GLY A 97 -14.22 2.76 -3.22
CA GLY A 97 -13.27 2.03 -4.06
C GLY A 97 -11.95 1.67 -3.40
N ILE A 98 -11.73 1.98 -2.11
CA ILE A 98 -10.50 1.61 -1.38
C ILE A 98 -10.87 0.92 -0.07
N ARG A 99 -10.38 -0.32 0.10
CA ARG A 99 -10.42 -1.04 1.39
C ARG A 99 -9.12 -0.79 2.14
N LEU A 100 -9.20 -0.62 3.46
CA LEU A 100 -8.11 -0.10 4.28
C LEU A 100 -7.95 -0.92 5.57
N ALA A 101 -6.70 -1.04 5.99
CA ALA A 101 -6.35 -1.38 7.37
C ALA A 101 -5.21 -0.46 7.82
N PHE A 102 -5.27 0.06 9.03
CA PHE A 102 -4.35 1.08 9.50
C PHE A 102 -4.10 1.02 11.01
N THR A 103 -2.96 1.56 11.39
CA THR A 103 -2.55 1.86 12.76
C THR A 103 -2.47 3.38 12.90
N ASP A 104 -1.89 3.87 14.00
CA ASP A 104 -1.59 5.30 14.10
C ASP A 104 -0.49 5.75 13.12
N GLU A 105 0.42 4.87 12.69
CA GLU A 105 1.58 5.26 11.89
C GLU A 105 1.50 4.84 10.42
N PHE A 106 0.77 3.76 10.11
CA PHE A 106 0.69 3.19 8.77
C PHE A 106 -0.72 2.92 8.31
N VAL A 107 -0.91 2.95 6.99
CA VAL A 107 -2.10 2.42 6.32
C VAL A 107 -1.69 1.51 5.18
N PHE A 108 -2.28 0.31 5.16
CA PHE A 108 -2.31 -0.57 4.01
C PHE A 108 -3.67 -0.43 3.32
N GLY A 109 -3.66 -0.20 2.02
CA GLY A 109 -4.88 -0.02 1.25
C GLY A 109 -4.89 -0.82 -0.04
N CYS A 110 -6.09 -1.12 -0.51
CA CYS A 110 -6.32 -1.74 -1.81
C CYS A 110 -7.42 -0.98 -2.54
N PHE A 111 -7.04 -0.27 -3.60
CA PHE A 111 -7.99 0.18 -4.61
C PHE A 111 -8.31 -0.98 -5.56
N GLU A 112 -9.58 -1.15 -5.90
CA GLU A 112 -10.03 -2.16 -6.84
C GLU A 112 -11.11 -1.59 -7.77
N ALA A 113 -10.96 -1.82 -9.08
CA ALA A 113 -11.97 -1.43 -10.05
C ALA A 113 -12.10 -2.45 -11.19
N ILE A 114 -13.33 -2.73 -11.57
CA ILE A 114 -13.65 -3.49 -12.78
C ILE A 114 -13.57 -2.52 -13.96
N GLU A 115 -12.80 -2.89 -14.97
CA GLU A 115 -12.79 -2.15 -16.22
C GLU A 115 -14.10 -2.40 -16.98
N HIS A 116 -14.75 -1.33 -17.40
CA HIS A 116 -15.94 -1.40 -18.24
C HIS A 116 -15.56 -1.22 -19.72
N THR A 117 -16.26 -1.95 -20.59
CA THR A 117 -16.06 -1.89 -22.05
C THR A 117 -16.12 -0.45 -22.55
N GLY A 118 -15.10 -0.02 -23.28
CA GLY A 118 -15.02 1.32 -23.88
C GLY A 118 -14.24 2.34 -23.05
N ASN A 119 -13.86 2.03 -21.80
CA ASN A 119 -12.97 2.90 -21.03
C ASN A 119 -11.53 2.76 -21.53
N ALA A 120 -10.84 3.90 -21.63
CA ALA A 120 -9.40 3.90 -21.85
C ALA A 120 -8.70 3.51 -20.54
N PHE A 121 -7.78 2.53 -20.58
CA PHE A 121 -7.15 2.03 -19.37
C PHE A 121 -6.32 3.09 -18.64
N GLU A 122 -5.76 4.06 -19.37
CA GLU A 122 -5.09 5.22 -18.78
C GLU A 122 -6.01 6.06 -17.87
N ASP A 123 -7.30 6.20 -18.20
CA ASP A 123 -8.24 6.95 -17.36
C ASP A 123 -8.55 6.19 -16.07
N LEU A 124 -8.74 4.87 -16.16
CA LEU A 124 -8.94 4.03 -14.99
C LEU A 124 -7.71 4.07 -14.06
N SER A 125 -6.52 3.99 -14.64
CA SER A 125 -5.25 4.12 -13.92
C SER A 125 -5.11 5.48 -13.26
N ARG A 126 -5.43 6.57 -13.96
CA ARG A 126 -5.39 7.94 -13.42
C ARG A 126 -6.33 8.08 -12.22
N VAL A 127 -7.60 7.69 -12.37
CA VAL A 127 -8.61 7.79 -11.31
C VAL A 127 -8.22 6.99 -10.06
N ALA A 128 -7.64 5.79 -10.24
CA ALA A 128 -7.17 4.98 -9.12
C ALA A 128 -6.12 5.72 -8.29
N TYR A 129 -5.11 6.28 -8.94
CA TYR A 129 -4.04 7.01 -8.26
C TYR A 129 -4.52 8.34 -7.67
N GLU A 130 -5.37 9.10 -8.37
CA GLU A 130 -5.97 10.32 -7.83
C GLU A 130 -6.74 10.06 -6.53
N ARG A 131 -7.54 8.97 -6.48
CA ARG A 131 -8.26 8.58 -5.25
C ARG A 131 -7.33 8.15 -4.12
N ILE A 132 -6.28 7.40 -4.42
CA ILE A 132 -5.28 7.01 -3.41
C ILE A 132 -4.59 8.25 -2.85
N PHE A 133 -4.16 9.19 -3.70
CA PHE A 133 -3.52 10.43 -3.26
C PHE A 133 -4.47 11.31 -2.44
N GLU A 134 -5.73 11.44 -2.86
CA GLU A 134 -6.74 12.18 -2.11
C GLU A 134 -6.93 11.57 -0.71
N TYR A 135 -7.08 10.24 -0.63
CA TYR A 135 -7.18 9.54 0.64
C TYR A 135 -5.95 9.78 1.53
N CYS A 136 -4.74 9.58 1.01
CA CYS A 136 -3.49 9.74 1.76
C CYS A 136 -3.35 11.18 2.29
N THR A 137 -3.67 12.17 1.45
CA THR A 137 -3.63 13.59 1.84
C THR A 137 -4.61 13.89 2.97
N ARG A 138 -5.85 13.40 2.86
CA ARG A 138 -6.92 13.70 3.83
C ARG A 138 -6.77 12.96 5.16
N SER A 139 -6.19 11.77 5.13
CA SER A 139 -5.98 10.94 6.32
C SER A 139 -4.69 11.30 7.08
N GLY A 140 -3.75 12.00 6.45
CA GLY A 140 -2.44 12.33 7.04
C GLY A 140 -1.38 11.25 6.83
N PHE A 141 -1.71 10.12 6.19
CA PHE A 141 -0.73 9.14 5.72
C PHE A 141 -0.11 9.59 4.39
N SER A 142 0.48 10.78 4.38
CA SER A 142 0.86 11.51 3.16
C SER A 142 2.09 10.93 2.43
N HIS A 143 2.71 9.88 2.96
CA HIS A 143 3.93 9.32 2.39
C HIS A 143 3.73 7.88 1.92
N LEU A 144 3.60 7.71 0.60
CA LEU A 144 3.60 6.37 0.00
C LEU A 144 4.97 5.72 0.17
N LEU A 145 4.99 4.51 0.71
CA LEU A 145 6.20 3.74 1.00
C LEU A 145 6.39 2.64 -0.05
N ARG A 146 5.30 1.96 -0.43
CA ARG A 146 5.31 0.85 -1.37
C ARG A 146 3.99 0.76 -2.14
N ILE A 147 4.04 0.43 -3.43
CA ILE A 147 2.85 0.21 -4.28
C ILE A 147 2.99 -1.08 -5.09
N TRP A 148 1.92 -1.87 -5.21
CA TRP A 148 1.83 -3.00 -6.12
C TRP A 148 0.65 -2.78 -7.08
N ASN A 149 0.90 -3.00 -8.37
CA ASN A 149 -0.11 -2.84 -9.42
C ASN A 149 -0.37 -4.19 -10.08
N TYR A 150 -1.62 -4.62 -10.10
CA TYR A 150 -2.05 -5.87 -10.68
C TYR A 150 -3.19 -5.62 -11.65
N PHE A 151 -3.05 -6.08 -12.89
CA PHE A 151 -4.10 -5.99 -13.89
C PHE A 151 -3.92 -7.06 -14.96
N PRO A 152 -5.02 -7.56 -15.56
CA PRO A 152 -4.93 -8.56 -16.60
C PRO A 152 -4.37 -7.97 -17.89
N ASP A 153 -3.87 -8.87 -18.74
CA ASP A 153 -3.49 -8.59 -20.12
C ASP A 153 -2.45 -7.46 -20.26
N ILE A 154 -1.47 -7.42 -19.34
CA ILE A 154 -0.47 -6.33 -19.26
C ILE A 154 0.24 -6.02 -20.59
N HIS A 155 0.38 -7.02 -21.46
CA HIS A 155 1.02 -6.91 -22.78
C HIS A 155 0.03 -6.75 -23.95
N ALA A 156 -1.28 -6.74 -23.69
CA ALA A 156 -2.27 -6.55 -24.75
C ALA A 156 -2.16 -5.17 -25.37
N GLU A 157 -2.43 -5.08 -26.66
CA GLU A 157 -2.51 -3.82 -27.37
C GLU A 157 -3.93 -3.24 -27.28
N GLN A 158 -4.02 -1.95 -26.99
CA GLN A 158 -5.25 -1.17 -27.06
C GLN A 158 -4.94 0.11 -27.84
N TYR A 159 -5.65 0.36 -28.93
CA TYR A 159 -5.45 1.51 -29.84
C TYR A 159 -3.97 1.83 -30.15
N GLY A 160 -3.17 0.83 -30.54
CA GLY A 160 -1.76 1.01 -30.94
C GLY A 160 -0.76 1.23 -29.81
N LEU A 161 -1.16 1.04 -28.54
CA LEU A 161 -0.27 1.08 -27.39
C LEU A 161 -0.47 -0.16 -26.52
N GLU A 162 0.62 -0.68 -25.98
CA GLU A 162 0.59 -1.73 -24.97
C GLU A 162 -0.14 -1.24 -23.71
N ARG A 163 -0.92 -2.11 -23.09
CA ARG A 163 -1.71 -1.81 -21.90
C ARG A 163 -0.84 -1.33 -20.72
N TYR A 164 0.36 -1.88 -20.55
CA TYR A 164 1.35 -1.37 -19.59
C TYR A 164 1.74 0.10 -19.84
N GLN A 165 1.90 0.50 -21.10
CA GLN A 165 2.22 1.88 -21.47
C GLN A 165 1.04 2.81 -21.18
N ARG A 166 -0.21 2.37 -21.41
CA ARG A 166 -1.42 3.10 -21.02
C ARG A 166 -1.52 3.29 -19.52
N PHE A 167 -1.24 2.25 -18.74
CA PHE A 167 -1.10 2.36 -17.29
C PHE A 167 -0.05 3.42 -16.90
N CYS A 168 1.13 3.43 -17.55
CA CYS A 168 2.16 4.43 -17.28
C CYS A 168 1.69 5.86 -17.61
N ILE A 169 0.90 6.06 -18.67
CA ILE A 169 0.29 7.35 -19.02
C ILE A 169 -0.66 7.81 -17.91
N GLY A 170 -1.61 6.97 -17.51
CA GLY A 170 -2.59 7.31 -16.48
C GLY A 170 -1.95 7.62 -15.14
N ARG A 171 -1.01 6.77 -14.71
CA ARG A 171 -0.22 7.00 -13.49
C ARG A 171 0.57 8.32 -13.58
N HIS A 172 1.25 8.59 -14.68
CA HIS A 172 1.97 9.85 -14.86
C HIS A 172 1.03 11.06 -14.76
N GLN A 173 -0.15 11.01 -15.37
CA GLN A 173 -1.14 12.07 -15.27
C GLN A 173 -1.53 12.35 -13.82
N ALA A 174 -1.85 11.30 -13.04
CA ALA A 174 -2.17 11.45 -11.62
C ALA A 174 -1.01 12.04 -10.79
N PHE A 175 0.24 11.62 -11.04
CA PHE A 175 1.41 12.21 -10.36
C PHE A 175 1.66 13.67 -10.77
N SER A 176 1.30 14.05 -11.99
CA SER A 176 1.48 15.43 -12.45
C SER A 176 0.45 16.42 -11.89
N THR A 177 -0.71 15.92 -11.45
CA THR A 177 -1.78 16.71 -10.84
C THR A 177 -1.77 16.67 -9.32
N SER A 178 -1.03 15.74 -8.70
CA SER A 178 -0.97 15.58 -7.26
C SER A 178 -0.09 16.64 -6.56
N HIS A 179 -0.29 16.79 -5.24
CA HIS A 179 0.51 17.70 -4.43
C HIS A 179 2.01 17.38 -4.51
N LYS A 180 2.85 18.42 -4.35
CA LYS A 180 4.32 18.34 -4.49
C LYS A 180 4.94 17.18 -3.70
N GLU A 181 4.36 16.81 -2.57
CA GLU A 181 4.84 15.73 -1.71
C GLU A 181 4.90 14.37 -2.44
N PHE A 182 3.82 13.97 -3.14
CA PHE A 182 3.79 12.72 -3.92
C PHE A 182 4.66 12.77 -5.17
N ALA A 183 4.80 13.94 -5.78
CA ALA A 183 5.69 14.11 -6.93
C ALA A 183 7.18 14.14 -6.54
N SER A 184 7.49 14.49 -5.27
CA SER A 184 8.87 14.67 -4.81
C SER A 184 9.57 13.38 -4.40
N ILE A 185 8.82 12.40 -3.89
CA ILE A 185 9.36 11.11 -3.44
C ILE A 185 8.53 9.99 -4.05
N LEU A 186 9.08 9.34 -5.08
CA LEU A 186 8.45 8.17 -5.69
C LEU A 186 8.67 6.93 -4.81
N PRO A 187 7.61 6.18 -4.46
CA PRO A 187 7.76 4.94 -3.70
C PRO A 187 8.36 3.84 -4.56
N ALA A 188 8.88 2.82 -3.90
CA ALA A 188 9.16 1.55 -4.55
C ALA A 188 7.84 1.00 -5.11
N ALA A 189 7.86 0.45 -6.32
CA ALA A 189 6.67 -0.17 -6.88
C ALA A 189 6.95 -1.43 -7.72
N SER A 190 5.89 -2.19 -7.98
CA SER A 190 5.83 -3.22 -9.03
C SER A 190 4.57 -3.04 -9.88
N ALA A 191 4.61 -3.52 -11.11
CA ALA A 191 3.46 -3.72 -11.97
C ALA A 191 3.58 -5.11 -12.61
N VAL A 192 2.57 -5.95 -12.40
CA VAL A 192 2.58 -7.36 -12.80
C VAL A 192 1.25 -7.73 -13.43
N GLY A 193 1.29 -8.48 -14.53
CA GLY A 193 0.10 -9.01 -15.18
C GLY A 193 -0.56 -10.11 -14.36
N THR A 194 -1.90 -10.13 -14.31
CA THR A 194 -2.68 -11.21 -13.69
C THR A 194 -3.34 -12.10 -14.74
N GLN A 195 -3.83 -13.28 -14.34
CA GLN A 195 -4.59 -14.18 -15.22
C GLN A 195 -6.03 -13.71 -15.49
N GLY A 196 -6.43 -12.58 -14.91
CA GLY A 196 -7.80 -12.06 -14.95
C GLY A 196 -8.06 -11.15 -13.74
N GLY A 197 -9.34 -10.86 -13.51
CA GLY A 197 -9.78 -10.08 -12.36
C GLY A 197 -9.73 -8.56 -12.58
N PRO A 198 -10.03 -7.78 -11.53
CA PRO A 198 -10.08 -6.33 -11.60
C PRO A 198 -8.68 -5.71 -11.71
N PHE A 199 -8.63 -4.41 -12.02
CA PHE A 199 -7.44 -3.62 -11.77
C PHE A 199 -7.32 -3.35 -10.28
N GLN A 200 -6.19 -3.75 -9.69
CA GLN A 200 -5.90 -3.58 -8.27
C GLN A 200 -4.63 -2.76 -8.08
N VAL A 201 -4.72 -1.78 -7.17
CA VAL A 201 -3.56 -1.03 -6.68
C VAL A 201 -3.50 -1.19 -5.17
N LEU A 202 -2.55 -1.99 -4.72
CA LEU A 202 -2.23 -2.13 -3.30
C LEU A 202 -1.19 -1.07 -2.95
N PHE A 203 -1.30 -0.46 -1.78
CA PHE A 203 -0.34 0.53 -1.30
C PHE A 203 -0.12 0.43 0.20
N LEU A 204 1.10 0.77 0.61
CA LEU A 204 1.46 1.04 1.99
C LEU A 204 1.88 2.51 2.06
N ALA A 205 1.27 3.27 2.97
CA ALA A 205 1.63 4.64 3.27
C ALA A 205 1.84 4.83 4.77
N GLY A 206 2.63 5.84 5.13
CA GLY A 206 2.91 6.20 6.51
C GLY A 206 2.84 7.70 6.76
N LYS A 207 2.91 8.08 8.04
CA LYS A 207 3.03 9.49 8.47
C LYS A 207 4.43 10.06 8.29
N GLN A 208 5.45 9.22 8.10
CA GLN A 208 6.82 9.65 7.85
C GLN A 208 7.28 9.23 6.44
N PRO A 209 8.14 10.02 5.78
CA PRO A 209 8.64 9.70 4.46
C PRO A 209 9.65 8.55 4.51
N GLY A 210 9.51 7.61 3.58
CA GLY A 210 10.59 6.68 3.26
C GLY A 210 11.68 7.36 2.41
N ARG A 211 12.91 6.83 2.48
CA ARG A 211 14.04 7.22 1.64
C ARG A 211 14.09 6.35 0.38
N PRO A 212 13.88 6.90 -0.82
CA PRO A 212 13.96 6.13 -2.06
C PRO A 212 15.42 5.78 -2.36
N LEU A 213 15.62 4.58 -2.90
CA LEU A 213 16.91 4.06 -3.32
C LEU A 213 16.86 3.72 -4.81
N GLU A 214 17.96 4.05 -5.51
CA GLU A 214 18.17 3.71 -6.91
C GLU A 214 19.31 2.70 -7.06
N ASN A 215 19.32 1.96 -8.16
CA ASN A 215 20.40 1.02 -8.47
C ASN A 215 21.42 1.70 -9.41
N PRO A 216 22.69 1.88 -9.02
CA PRO A 216 23.70 2.55 -9.85
C PRO A 216 23.95 1.87 -11.21
N ARG A 217 23.56 0.60 -11.37
CA ARG A 217 23.71 -0.17 -12.62
C ARG A 217 22.46 -0.13 -13.51
N GLN A 218 21.40 0.54 -13.09
CA GLN A 218 20.15 0.65 -13.86
C GLN A 218 19.77 2.11 -14.01
N ILE A 219 19.30 2.48 -15.20
CA ILE A 219 18.66 3.79 -15.39
C ILE A 219 17.43 3.84 -14.46
N SER A 220 17.24 4.96 -13.78
CA SER A 220 16.03 5.18 -12.98
C SER A 220 14.80 5.08 -13.87
N ALA A 221 13.75 4.42 -13.41
CA ALA A 221 12.60 4.09 -14.26
C ALA A 221 11.94 5.32 -14.88
N TYR A 222 11.87 6.43 -14.13
CA TYR A 222 11.34 7.72 -14.57
C TYR A 222 12.25 8.51 -15.52
N LYS A 223 13.40 7.93 -15.91
CA LYS A 223 14.33 8.45 -16.91
C LYS A 223 14.47 7.52 -18.12
N TYR A 224 13.61 6.51 -18.23
CA TYR A 224 13.62 5.61 -19.38
C TYR A 224 13.38 6.35 -20.69
N PRO A 225 14.07 5.97 -21.78
CA PRO A 225 13.91 6.61 -23.08
C PRO A 225 12.52 6.35 -23.69
N PRO A 226 12.05 7.22 -24.60
CA PRO A 226 10.71 7.14 -25.20
C PRO A 226 10.40 5.85 -25.96
N ILE A 227 11.42 5.05 -26.31
CA ILE A 227 11.25 3.73 -26.95
C ILE A 227 10.45 2.75 -26.07
N TYR A 228 10.35 2.99 -24.75
CA TYR A 228 9.60 2.15 -23.82
C TYR A 228 8.15 2.61 -23.62
N GLY A 229 7.75 3.71 -24.25
CA GLY A 229 6.39 4.24 -24.22
C GLY A 229 6.34 5.76 -24.12
N PRO A 230 5.15 6.36 -24.32
CA PRO A 230 4.98 7.82 -24.31
C PRO A 230 5.31 8.47 -22.96
N LYS A 231 5.15 7.72 -21.87
CA LYS A 231 5.49 8.12 -20.49
C LYS A 231 6.27 7.02 -19.79
N SER A 232 7.34 7.42 -19.13
CA SER A 232 8.19 6.51 -18.37
C SER A 232 7.50 6.06 -17.07
N PRO A 233 7.78 4.84 -16.58
CA PRO A 233 7.28 4.40 -15.28
C PRO A 233 7.77 5.29 -14.13
N SER A 234 6.95 5.50 -13.10
CA SER A 234 7.24 6.44 -12.00
C SER A 234 7.41 5.72 -10.65
N PHE A 235 8.58 5.11 -10.41
CA PHE A 235 8.89 4.39 -9.16
C PHE A 235 10.40 4.41 -8.83
N SER A 236 10.74 4.23 -7.55
CA SER A 236 12.11 3.98 -7.08
C SER A 236 12.44 2.49 -7.04
N ARG A 237 13.72 2.11 -7.02
CA ARG A 237 14.10 0.69 -6.96
C ARG A 237 13.82 0.04 -5.61
N ALA A 238 13.93 0.80 -4.52
CA ALA A 238 13.55 0.39 -3.18
C ALA A 238 13.19 1.62 -2.32
N THR A 239 12.54 1.37 -1.19
CA THR A 239 12.27 2.36 -0.14
C THR A 239 12.87 1.86 1.16
N LEU A 240 13.64 2.69 1.84
CA LEU A 240 14.06 2.47 3.23
C LEU A 240 13.19 3.34 4.13
N HIS A 241 12.43 2.74 5.04
CA HIS A 241 11.60 3.44 6.01
C HIS A 241 12.06 3.04 7.42
#